data_AF-A0A1Q7Y2A1-F1
#
_entry.id   AF-A0A1Q7Y2A1-F1
#
_cell.length_a   1.000
_cell.length_b   1.000
_cell.length_c   1.000
_cell.angle_alpha   90.00
_cell.angle_beta   90.00
_cell.angle_gamma   90.00
#
_symmetry.space_group_name_H-M   'P 1'
#
loop_
_entity.id
_entity.type
_entity.pdbx_description
1 polymer ?
#
loop_
_entity_poly.entity_id
_entity_poly.type
_entity_poly.pdbx_seq_one_letter_code
_entity_poly.pdbx_strand_id
1 'polypeptide(L)'
;MASDVSIFVPGRRLDDNVQVLLRFEGGARGMLWASQVATGNENNLRLRVYGEKAGIEWGQENPNYLRFTPYGKPPVTIGRAGAGATASASHASRIPSGHPEGYLEAFAQLYADLAEQIAARSAGRPPMISSLLVPGIKEGVEGVQFIEGVLKSSKQNSAWVKLPSGE
;
A
#
# COMPACT_ATOMS: atom_id res chain seq x y z
N MET A 1 0.84 -8.69 -15.69
CA MET A 1 1.13 -9.53 -14.50
C MET A 1 0.81 -10.98 -14.80
N ALA A 2 1.33 -11.92 -14.00
CA ALA A 2 0.94 -13.32 -13.98
C ALA A 2 0.66 -13.70 -12.52
N SER A 3 -0.29 -14.60 -12.28
CA SER A 3 -0.79 -14.90 -10.94
C SER A 3 -1.24 -16.35 -10.82
N ASP A 4 -0.96 -16.90 -9.65
CA ASP A 4 -1.47 -18.17 -9.17
C ASP A 4 -2.39 -17.92 -7.96
N VAL A 5 -3.54 -18.59 -7.96
CA VAL A 5 -4.61 -18.41 -6.99
C VAL A 5 -5.02 -19.81 -6.51
N SER A 6 -5.02 -20.01 -5.21
CA SER A 6 -5.23 -21.32 -4.60
C SER A 6 -6.33 -21.28 -3.54
N ILE A 7 -6.98 -22.44 -3.36
CA ILE A 7 -7.84 -22.73 -2.23
C ILE A 7 -7.20 -23.93 -1.51
N PHE A 8 -6.62 -23.69 -0.35
CA PHE A 8 -5.99 -24.74 0.46
C PHE A 8 -6.96 -25.34 1.47
N VAL A 9 -7.86 -24.55 2.05
CA VAL A 9 -8.81 -25.03 3.06
C VAL A 9 -9.97 -25.79 2.38
N PRO A 10 -10.18 -27.08 2.69
CA PRO A 10 -11.27 -27.86 2.10
C PRO A 10 -12.64 -27.23 2.33
N GLY A 11 -13.47 -27.21 1.29
CA GLY A 11 -14.83 -26.66 1.34
C GLY A 11 -14.95 -25.15 1.19
N ARG A 12 -13.84 -24.39 1.11
CA ARG A 12 -13.89 -22.96 0.76
C ARG A 12 -14.31 -22.76 -0.69
N ARG A 13 -15.13 -21.73 -0.91
CA ARG A 13 -15.58 -21.30 -2.25
C ARG A 13 -14.68 -20.23 -2.87
N LEU A 14 -13.97 -19.49 -2.03
CA LEU A 14 -13.10 -18.38 -2.41
C LEU A 14 -11.66 -18.74 -2.12
N ASP A 15 -10.76 -18.12 -2.88
CA ASP A 15 -9.32 -18.22 -2.69
C ASP A 15 -8.87 -17.82 -1.29
N ASP A 16 -7.83 -18.49 -0.82
CA ASP A 16 -7.22 -18.21 0.48
C ASP A 16 -5.72 -17.96 0.40
N ASN A 17 -5.17 -18.01 -0.81
CA ASN A 17 -3.79 -17.66 -1.10
C ASN A 17 -3.64 -17.21 -2.55
N VAL A 18 -2.91 -16.12 -2.76
CA VAL A 18 -2.65 -15.52 -4.06
C VAL A 18 -1.18 -15.14 -4.17
N GLN A 19 -0.53 -15.54 -5.25
CA GLN A 19 0.82 -15.10 -5.62
C GLN A 19 0.76 -14.40 -6.98
N VAL A 20 1.35 -13.21 -7.08
CA VAL A 20 1.33 -12.41 -8.32
C VAL A 20 2.74 -11.93 -8.64
N LEU A 21 3.16 -12.13 -9.89
CA LEU A 21 4.34 -11.52 -10.49
C LEU A 21 3.94 -10.30 -11.33
N LEU A 22 4.59 -9.17 -11.05
CA LEU A 22 4.30 -7.88 -11.65
C LEU A 22 5.43 -7.44 -12.59
N ARG A 23 5.04 -6.84 -13.71
CA ARG A 23 5.93 -6.15 -14.64
C ARG A 23 5.37 -4.76 -14.82
N PHE A 24 6.12 -3.75 -14.40
CA PHE A 24 5.74 -2.36 -14.54
C PHE A 24 6.28 -1.77 -15.84
N GLU A 25 5.62 -0.72 -16.30
CA GLU A 25 6.21 0.17 -17.30
C GLU A 25 7.53 0.75 -16.75
N GLY A 26 8.51 0.99 -17.63
CA GLY A 26 9.87 1.38 -17.22
C GLY A 26 10.75 0.22 -16.73
N GLY A 27 10.28 -1.04 -16.78
CA GLY A 27 11.10 -2.23 -16.60
C GLY A 27 11.19 -2.76 -15.16
N ALA A 28 10.66 -2.03 -14.18
CA ALA A 28 10.60 -2.50 -12.80
C ALA A 28 9.81 -3.83 -12.68
N ARG A 29 10.23 -4.65 -11.73
CA ARG A 29 9.59 -5.94 -11.41
C ARG A 29 9.03 -5.89 -10.00
N GLY A 30 7.96 -6.63 -9.76
CA GLY A 30 7.38 -6.73 -8.42
C GLY A 30 6.77 -8.09 -8.17
N MET A 31 6.42 -8.30 -6.91
CA MET A 31 5.63 -9.45 -6.48
C MET A 31 4.60 -9.00 -5.45
N LEU A 32 3.44 -9.63 -5.47
CA LEU A 32 2.43 -9.53 -4.43
C LEU A 32 2.12 -10.92 -3.92
N TRP A 33 2.02 -11.06 -2.60
CA TRP A 33 1.54 -12.26 -1.95
C TRP A 33 0.51 -11.86 -0.91
N ALA A 34 -0.66 -12.51 -0.97
CA ALA A 34 -1.71 -12.38 0.02
C ALA A 34 -2.16 -13.78 0.43
N SER A 35 -2.34 -14.01 1.73
CA SER A 35 -2.73 -15.31 2.25
C SER A 35 -3.52 -15.17 3.54
N GLN A 36 -4.58 -15.97 3.65
CA GLN A 36 -5.37 -16.16 4.87
C GLN A 36 -5.00 -17.47 5.59
N VAL A 37 -4.00 -18.19 5.09
CA VAL A 37 -3.57 -19.52 5.59
C VAL A 37 -2.08 -19.56 5.93
N ALA A 38 -1.44 -18.39 6.04
CA ALA A 38 -0.04 -18.26 6.46
C ALA A 38 0.06 -18.16 7.99
N THR A 39 -0.07 -19.30 8.68
CA THR A 39 -0.03 -19.41 10.15
C THR A 39 1.14 -18.63 10.76
N GLY A 40 0.86 -17.84 11.80
CA GLY A 40 1.82 -16.97 12.46
C GLY A 40 1.80 -15.50 12.00
N ASN A 41 0.94 -15.15 11.04
CA ASN A 41 0.71 -13.77 10.62
C ASN A 41 -0.65 -13.29 11.12
N GLU A 42 -0.68 -12.15 11.82
CA GLU A 42 -1.93 -11.51 12.26
C GLU A 42 -2.47 -10.58 11.18
N ASN A 43 -1.70 -9.55 10.83
CA ASN A 43 -2.06 -8.59 9.78
C ASN A 43 -0.79 -7.99 9.13
N ASN A 44 0.08 -8.86 8.64
CA ASN A 44 1.46 -8.54 8.25
C ASN A 44 1.59 -7.85 6.87
N LEU A 45 0.81 -6.80 6.61
CA LEU A 45 0.96 -5.98 5.40
C LEU A 45 2.35 -5.33 5.39
N ARG A 46 3.12 -5.60 4.34
CA ARG A 46 4.46 -5.02 4.12
C ARG A 46 4.61 -4.49 2.71
N LEU A 47 5.24 -3.32 2.60
CA LEU A 47 5.64 -2.72 1.33
C LEU A 47 7.15 -2.52 1.33
N ARG A 48 7.79 -2.96 0.24
CA ARG A 48 9.24 -2.83 0.06
C ARG A 48 9.51 -2.35 -1.36
N VAL A 49 10.27 -1.28 -1.48
CA VAL A 49 10.63 -0.67 -2.76
C VAL A 49 12.14 -0.55 -2.81
N TYR A 50 12.74 -1.06 -3.89
CA TYR A 50 14.17 -1.04 -4.10
C TYR A 50 14.47 -0.33 -5.42
N GLY A 51 15.28 0.71 -5.35
CA GLY A 51 15.81 1.41 -6.50
C GLY A 51 17.33 1.33 -6.53
N GLU A 52 17.92 1.92 -7.57
CA GLU A 52 19.38 1.94 -7.77
C GLU A 52 20.14 2.67 -6.67
N LYS A 53 19.48 3.59 -5.94
CA LYS A 53 20.11 4.46 -4.95
C LYS A 53 19.82 4.05 -3.51
N ALA A 54 18.70 3.37 -3.26
CA ALA A 54 18.28 3.00 -1.92
C ALA A 54 17.15 1.97 -1.93
N GLY A 55 16.95 1.30 -0.79
CA GLY A 55 15.74 0.55 -0.47
C GLY A 55 14.94 1.23 0.64
N ILE A 56 13.61 1.13 0.57
CA ILE A 56 12.69 1.47 1.66
C ILE A 56 11.81 0.27 1.99
N GLU A 57 11.58 0.06 3.28
CA GLU A 57 10.76 -1.04 3.79
C GLU A 57 9.86 -0.52 4.92
N TRP A 58 8.57 -0.85 4.85
CA TRP A 58 7.56 -0.49 5.84
C TRP A 58 6.63 -1.68 6.09
N GLY A 59 6.17 -1.83 7.33
CA GLY A 59 5.23 -2.88 7.73
C GLY A 59 4.19 -2.36 8.70
N GLN A 60 2.92 -2.72 8.48
CA GLN A 60 1.80 -2.11 9.20
C GLN A 60 1.77 -2.47 10.69
N GLU A 61 2.25 -3.66 11.08
CA GLU A 61 2.28 -4.09 12.49
C GLU A 61 3.26 -3.25 13.33
N ASN A 62 4.20 -2.56 12.69
CA ASN A 62 5.11 -1.60 13.31
C ASN A 62 5.09 -0.28 12.52
N PRO A 63 3.93 0.41 12.46
CA PRO A 63 3.66 1.41 11.43
C PRO A 63 4.47 2.70 11.65
N ASN A 64 5.00 2.91 12.85
CA ASN A 64 5.77 4.09 13.24
C ASN A 64 7.22 4.08 12.73
N TYR A 65 7.67 3.02 12.05
CA TYR A 65 9.05 2.87 11.60
C TYR A 65 9.15 2.59 10.11
N LEU A 66 9.95 3.40 9.42
CA LEU A 66 10.35 3.18 8.04
C LEU A 66 11.84 2.83 8.02
N ARG A 67 12.20 1.68 7.46
CA ARG A 67 13.60 1.31 7.25
C ARG A 67 14.05 1.87 5.90
N PHE A 68 15.09 2.71 5.92
CA PHE A 68 15.69 3.32 4.73
C PHE A 68 17.15 2.90 4.62
N THR A 69 17.55 2.35 3.47
CA THR A 69 18.91 1.83 3.25
C THR A 69 19.51 2.46 2.00
N PRO A 70 20.34 3.51 2.12
CA PRO A 70 21.07 4.03 0.97
C PRO A 70 22.06 2.98 0.43
N TYR A 71 22.26 2.96 -0.88
CA TYR A 71 23.24 2.08 -1.51
C TYR A 71 24.65 2.34 -0.95
N GLY A 72 25.34 1.28 -0.56
CA GLY A 72 26.68 1.35 0.03
C GLY A 72 26.75 1.91 1.45
N LYS A 73 25.61 2.10 2.15
CA LYS A 73 25.57 2.60 3.53
C LYS A 73 24.75 1.68 4.43
N PRO A 74 24.98 1.72 5.76
CA PRO A 74 24.14 1.01 6.71
C PRO A 74 22.65 1.45 6.63
N PRO A 75 21.70 0.55 6.94
CA PRO A 75 20.30 0.91 7.07
C PRO A 75 20.09 1.88 8.24
N VAL A 76 19.15 2.81 8.06
CA VAL A 76 18.66 3.71 9.11
C VAL A 76 17.17 3.50 9.32
N THR A 77 16.71 3.70 10.56
CA THR A 77 15.28 3.67 10.89
C THR A 77 14.79 5.11 11.06
N ILE A 78 13.80 5.48 10.26
CA ILE A 78 13.11 6.77 10.34
C ILE A 78 11.85 6.54 11.18
N GLY A 79 11.77 7.19 12.34
CA GLY A 79 10.60 7.15 13.20
C GLY A 79 9.54 8.18 12.79
N ARG A 80 8.27 7.83 12.96
CA ARG A 80 7.14 8.76 12.82
C ARG A 80 7.36 10.01 13.70
N ALA A 81 7.12 11.19 13.11
CA ALA A 81 7.36 12.50 13.72
C ALA A 81 8.79 12.72 14.28
N GLY A 82 9.76 11.88 13.88
CA GLY A 82 11.16 11.98 14.28
C GLY A 82 12.02 12.72 13.25
N ALA A 83 13.32 12.76 13.51
CA ALA A 83 14.29 13.29 12.54
C ALA A 83 14.22 12.52 11.21
N GLY A 84 14.14 13.24 10.11
CA GLY A 84 13.96 12.67 8.77
C GLY A 84 12.51 12.42 8.36
N ALA A 85 11.52 12.70 9.22
CA ALA A 85 10.12 12.72 8.82
C ALA A 85 9.87 13.83 7.79
N THR A 86 9.10 13.51 6.75
CA THR A 86 8.73 14.44 5.68
C THR A 86 7.52 15.28 6.06
N ALA A 87 7.26 16.36 5.31
CA ALA A 87 6.05 17.17 5.48
C ALA A 87 4.76 16.34 5.36
N SER A 88 4.72 15.34 4.48
CA SER A 88 3.58 14.42 4.36
C SER A 88 3.39 13.55 5.60
N ALA A 89 4.48 13.05 6.20
CA ALA A 89 4.41 12.29 7.44
C ALA A 89 4.01 13.17 8.63
N SER A 90 4.46 14.43 8.66
CA SER A 90 4.07 15.41 9.68
C SER A 90 2.59 15.79 9.59
N HIS A 91 2.04 15.96 8.38
CA HIS A 91 0.61 16.21 8.17
C HIS A 91 -0.27 15.09 8.74
N ALA A 92 0.20 13.84 8.66
CA ALA A 92 -0.49 12.67 9.17
C ALA A 92 -0.22 12.35 10.65
N SER A 93 0.58 13.15 11.36
CA SER A 93 1.00 12.91 12.74
C SER A 93 0.26 13.82 13.72
N ARG A 94 -0.22 13.26 14.82
CA ARG A 94 -0.97 13.99 15.86
C ARG A 94 -0.16 14.23 17.13
N ILE A 95 0.73 13.30 17.46
CA ILE A 95 1.50 13.33 18.71
C ILE A 95 3.01 13.21 18.46
N PRO A 96 3.87 13.70 19.38
CA PRO A 96 5.32 13.70 19.19
C PRO A 96 5.91 12.31 18.96
N SER A 97 7.15 12.26 18.48
CA SER A 97 7.89 11.01 18.35
C SER A 97 8.02 10.28 19.69
N GLY A 98 8.08 8.95 19.64
CA GLY A 98 8.10 8.08 20.82
C GLY A 98 6.71 7.77 21.41
N HIS A 99 5.66 8.49 21.03
CA HIS A 99 4.27 8.15 21.39
C HIS A 99 3.62 7.40 20.22
N PRO A 100 3.35 6.09 20.33
CA PRO A 100 2.87 5.31 19.19
C PRO A 100 1.50 5.79 18.70
N GLU A 101 1.41 6.05 17.39
CA GLU A 101 0.13 6.08 16.66
C GLU A 101 -0.02 4.75 15.89
N GLY A 102 -1.20 4.45 15.37
CA GLY A 102 -1.43 3.19 14.69
C GLY A 102 -2.63 3.19 13.75
N TYR A 103 -3.30 2.04 13.71
CA TYR A 103 -4.35 1.76 12.74
C TYR A 103 -5.52 2.75 12.81
N LEU A 104 -5.94 3.14 14.03
CA LEU A 104 -7.05 4.08 14.22
C LEU A 104 -6.68 5.49 13.76
N GLU A 105 -5.47 5.95 14.09
CA GLU A 105 -4.99 7.27 13.67
C GLU A 105 -4.80 7.35 12.15
N ALA A 106 -4.37 6.26 11.51
CA ALA A 106 -4.28 6.17 10.05
C ALA A 106 -5.67 6.30 9.39
N PHE A 107 -6.69 5.63 9.93
CA PHE A 107 -8.07 5.81 9.46
C PHE A 107 -8.59 7.23 9.73
N ALA A 108 -8.36 7.76 10.94
CA ALA A 108 -8.74 9.12 11.27
C ALA A 108 -8.10 10.15 10.34
N GLN A 109 -6.89 9.89 9.84
CA GLN A 109 -6.23 10.73 8.84
C GLN A 109 -6.99 10.76 7.52
N LEU A 110 -7.40 9.61 7.00
CA LEU A 110 -8.20 9.53 5.77
C LEU A 110 -9.51 10.32 5.89
N TYR A 111 -10.20 10.20 7.03
CA TYR A 111 -11.42 10.94 7.28
C TYR A 111 -11.19 12.44 7.45
N ALA A 112 -10.11 12.86 8.13
CA ALA A 112 -9.75 14.27 8.28
C ALA A 112 -9.45 14.92 6.92
N ASP A 113 -8.69 14.24 6.08
CA ASP A 113 -8.36 14.73 4.74
C ASP A 113 -9.59 14.79 3.83
N LEU A 114 -10.48 13.79 3.90
CA LEU A 114 -11.74 13.82 3.17
C LEU A 114 -12.65 14.95 3.64
N ALA A 115 -12.75 15.16 4.96
CA ALA A 115 -13.56 16.24 5.53
C ALA A 115 -13.04 17.62 5.08
N GLU A 116 -11.73 17.81 5.02
CA GLU A 116 -11.13 19.03 4.47
C GLU A 116 -11.50 19.25 3.01
N GLN A 117 -11.44 18.21 2.17
CA GLN A 117 -11.84 18.31 0.77
C GLN A 117 -13.32 18.69 0.60
N ILE A 118 -14.21 18.10 1.42
CA ILE A 118 -15.65 18.41 1.43
C ILE A 118 -15.90 19.86 1.88
N ALA A 119 -15.24 20.30 2.95
CA ALA A 119 -15.34 21.66 3.47
C ALA A 119 -14.85 22.69 2.45
N ALA A 120 -13.72 22.42 1.80
CA ALA A 120 -13.16 23.27 0.74
C ALA A 120 -14.15 23.46 -0.41
N ARG A 121 -14.71 22.35 -0.91
CA ARG A 121 -15.71 22.36 -1.97
C ARG A 121 -16.96 23.15 -1.58
N SER A 122 -17.46 22.94 -0.36
CA SER A 122 -18.65 23.63 0.15
C SER A 122 -18.44 25.14 0.28
N ALA A 123 -17.21 25.55 0.60
CA ALA A 123 -16.82 26.96 0.72
C ALA A 123 -16.34 27.59 -0.61
N GLY A 124 -16.34 26.86 -1.72
CA GLY A 124 -15.88 27.37 -3.02
C GLY A 124 -14.38 27.69 -3.07
N ARG A 125 -13.56 27.05 -2.23
CA ARG A 125 -12.10 27.23 -2.18
C ARG A 125 -11.37 25.95 -2.61
N PRO A 126 -10.11 26.02 -3.07
CA PRO A 126 -9.30 24.83 -3.26
C PRO A 126 -9.03 24.12 -1.91
N PRO A 127 -8.97 22.78 -1.89
CA PRO A 127 -8.57 22.01 -0.72
C PRO A 127 -7.08 22.16 -0.42
N MET A 128 -6.67 21.87 0.81
CA MET A 128 -5.25 21.78 1.15
C MET A 128 -4.57 20.69 0.31
N ILE A 129 -3.41 21.00 -0.28
CA ILE A 129 -2.65 20.06 -1.12
C ILE A 129 -2.33 18.77 -0.35
N SER A 130 -2.01 18.87 0.95
CA SER A 130 -1.71 17.71 1.80
C SER A 130 -2.90 16.77 2.01
N SER A 131 -4.14 17.26 1.85
CA SER A 131 -5.36 16.44 1.97
C SER A 131 -5.69 15.63 0.71
N LEU A 132 -4.97 15.84 -0.40
CA LEU A 132 -5.31 15.25 -1.71
C LEU A 132 -4.92 13.77 -1.84
N LEU A 133 -4.34 13.14 -0.81
CA LEU A 133 -3.92 11.74 -0.83
C LEU A 133 -5.02 10.74 -0.45
N VAL A 134 -6.26 11.21 -0.24
CA VAL A 134 -7.42 10.33 -0.02
C VAL A 134 -7.72 9.57 -1.32
N PRO A 135 -7.74 8.22 -1.31
CA PRO A 135 -8.11 7.44 -2.49
C PRO A 135 -9.52 7.76 -2.98
N GLY A 136 -9.68 7.96 -4.28
CA GLY A 136 -10.95 8.28 -4.92
C GLY A 136 -11.52 7.11 -5.71
N ILE A 137 -12.45 7.44 -6.62
CA ILE A 137 -13.11 6.45 -7.47
C ILE A 137 -12.13 5.79 -8.45
N LYS A 138 -11.12 6.53 -8.92
CA LYS A 138 -10.11 6.01 -9.86
C LYS A 138 -9.35 4.85 -9.23
N GLU A 139 -8.81 5.05 -8.03
CA GLU A 139 -8.08 4.02 -7.29
C GLU A 139 -8.98 2.82 -6.96
N GLY A 140 -10.27 3.06 -6.68
CA GLY A 140 -11.27 2.00 -6.49
C GLY A 140 -11.49 1.14 -7.74
N VAL A 141 -11.63 1.78 -8.91
CA VAL A 141 -11.78 1.08 -10.21
C VAL A 141 -10.52 0.30 -10.55
N GLU A 142 -9.34 0.89 -10.39
CA GLU A 142 -8.05 0.23 -10.61
C GLU A 142 -7.89 -1.01 -9.71
N GLY A 143 -8.33 -0.93 -8.45
CA GLY A 143 -8.34 -2.06 -7.53
C GLY A 143 -9.21 -3.23 -8.01
N VAL A 144 -10.41 -2.94 -8.51
CA VAL A 144 -11.30 -3.98 -9.08
C VAL A 144 -10.70 -4.58 -10.35
N GLN A 145 -10.16 -3.74 -11.25
CA GLN A 145 -9.49 -4.20 -12.47
C GLN A 145 -8.27 -5.09 -12.16
N PHE A 146 -7.53 -4.77 -11.11
CA PHE A 146 -6.42 -5.61 -10.64
C PHE A 146 -6.91 -6.99 -10.22
N ILE A 147 -7.98 -7.06 -9.40
CA ILE A 147 -8.59 -8.33 -8.96
C ILE A 147 -9.08 -9.15 -10.16
N GLU A 148 -9.79 -8.53 -11.10
CA GLU A 148 -10.24 -9.20 -12.33
C GLU A 148 -9.09 -9.77 -13.14
N GLY A 149 -8.01 -9.00 -13.29
CA GLY A 149 -6.80 -9.45 -13.94
C GLY A 149 -6.19 -10.67 -13.24
N VAL A 150 -6.15 -10.69 -11.91
CA VAL A 150 -5.53 -11.78 -11.12
C VAL A 150 -6.31 -13.07 -11.34
N LEU A 151 -7.64 -13.00 -11.29
CA LEU A 151 -8.51 -14.13 -11.55
C LEU A 151 -8.42 -14.60 -13.01
N LYS A 152 -8.33 -13.67 -13.97
CA LYS A 152 -8.17 -13.99 -15.40
C LYS A 152 -6.86 -14.73 -15.67
N SER A 153 -5.75 -14.24 -15.14
CA SER A 153 -4.43 -14.86 -15.30
C SER A 153 -4.41 -16.27 -14.71
N SER A 154 -4.91 -16.44 -13.48
CA SER A 154 -4.94 -17.75 -12.82
C SER A 154 -5.77 -18.78 -13.60
N LYS A 155 -6.97 -18.40 -14.10
CA LYS A 155 -7.80 -19.26 -14.97
C LYS A 155 -7.11 -19.68 -16.27
N GLN A 156 -6.10 -18.93 -16.69
CA GLN A 156 -5.30 -19.19 -17.89
C GLN A 156 -3.96 -19.86 -17.55
N ASN A 157 -3.91 -20.62 -16.43
CA ASN A 157 -2.70 -21.31 -15.97
C ASN A 157 -1.52 -20.35 -15.78
N SER A 158 -1.77 -19.27 -15.05
CA SER A 158 -0.78 -18.23 -14.72
C SER A 158 -0.20 -17.51 -15.95
N ALA A 159 -0.98 -17.37 -17.03
CA ALA A 159 -0.58 -16.63 -18.22
C ALA A 159 -0.41 -15.14 -17.93
N TRP A 160 0.54 -14.51 -18.62
CA TRP A 160 0.74 -13.07 -18.51
C TRP A 160 -0.44 -12.29 -19.11
N VAL A 161 -1.13 -11.50 -18.27
CA VAL A 161 -2.19 -10.59 -18.70
C VAL A 161 -1.76 -9.14 -18.55
N LYS A 162 -2.20 -8.28 -19.48
CA LYS A 162 -2.06 -6.83 -19.37
C LYS A 162 -3.23 -6.29 -18.57
N LEU A 163 -2.94 -5.45 -17.57
CA LEU A 163 -3.96 -4.69 -16.86
C LEU A 163 -4.35 -3.45 -17.69
N PRO A 164 -5.59 -2.97 -17.60
CA PRO A 164 -5.97 -1.69 -18.18
C PRO A 164 -5.03 -0.60 -17.67
N SER A 165 -4.56 0.28 -18.56
CA SER A 165 -3.94 1.53 -18.15
C SER A 165 -5.05 2.46 -17.67
N GLY A 166 -4.99 2.92 -16.42
CA GLY A 166 -5.92 3.93 -15.93
C GLY A 166 -5.81 5.20 -16.76
N GLU A 167 -6.92 5.63 -17.38
CA GLU A 167 -7.05 6.98 -17.95
C GLU A 167 -7.09 8.02 -16.83
#